data_AF-A0A6B3EB07-F1
#
_entry.id   AF-A0A6B3EB07-F1
#
_cell.length_a   1.000
_cell.length_b   1.000
_cell.length_c   1.000
_cell.angle_alpha   90.00
_cell.angle_beta   90.00
_cell.angle_gamma   90.00
#
_symmetry.space_group_name_H-M   'P 1'
#
loop_
_entity.id
_entity.type
_entity.pdbx_description
1 polymer ?
#
loop_
_entity_poly.entity_id
_entity_poly.type
_entity_poly.pdbx_seq_one_letter_code
_entity_poly.pdbx_strand_id
1 'polypeptide(L)' 'VMHSDAFRRAMANGCRYTNLTAMDVHMLVATVGRPDFDGVIKLGKALVRLLEQADEVRITSANGTDIRGRNGDRPIN' A
#
# COMPACT_ATOMS: atom_id res chain seq x y z
N VAL A 1 -12.78 3.08 -10.13
CA VAL A 1 -11.90 4.03 -10.86
C VAL A 1 -10.45 3.66 -10.68
N MET A 2 -9.93 3.56 -9.44
CA MET A 2 -8.62 2.97 -9.18
C MET A 2 -8.51 1.59 -9.85
N HIS A 3 -7.36 1.30 -10.45
CA HIS A 3 -7.06 0.10 -11.25
C HIS A 3 -7.74 -0.05 -12.62
N SER A 4 -8.58 0.90 -13.05
CA SER A 4 -9.07 0.90 -14.44
C SER A 4 -8.00 1.38 -15.43
N ASP A 5 -8.22 1.12 -16.72
CA ASP A 5 -7.30 1.60 -17.76
C ASP A 5 -7.25 3.12 -17.85
N ALA A 6 -8.37 3.80 -17.61
CA ALA A 6 -8.41 5.25 -17.54
C ALA A 6 -7.51 5.78 -16.41
N PHE A 7 -7.54 5.15 -15.24
CA PHE A 7 -6.67 5.50 -14.12
C PHE A 7 -5.19 5.27 -14.46
N ARG A 8 -4.85 4.11 -15.02
CA ARG A 8 -3.46 3.80 -15.42
C ARG A 8 -2.92 4.82 -16.43
N ARG A 9 -3.72 5.20 -17.42
CA ARG A 9 -3.37 6.24 -18.40
C ARG A 9 -3.16 7.61 -17.75
N ALA A 10 -4.03 7.99 -16.81
CA ALA A 10 -3.88 9.26 -16.08
C ALA A 10 -2.59 9.30 -15.24
N MET A 11 -2.28 8.22 -14.52
CA MET A 11 -1.04 8.10 -13.73
C MET A 11 0.20 8.16 -14.62
N ALA A 12 0.18 7.49 -15.78
CA ALA A 12 1.28 7.54 -16.75
C ALA A 12 1.54 8.95 -17.30
N ASN A 13 0.50 9.80 -17.34
CA ASN A 13 0.61 11.22 -17.71
C ASN A 13 1.00 12.14 -16.54
N GLY A 14 1.47 11.58 -15.41
CA GLY A 14 1.96 12.34 -14.27
C GLY A 14 0.87 12.86 -13.32
N CYS A 15 -0.37 12.36 -13.43
CA CYS A 15 -1.43 12.70 -12.49
C CYS A 15 -1.03 12.26 -11.07
N ARG A 16 -1.23 13.15 -10.09
CA ARG A 16 -1.19 12.80 -8.67
C ARG A 16 -2.60 12.50 -8.20
N TYR A 17 -2.81 11.30 -7.69
CA TYR A 17 -4.11 10.81 -7.28
C TYR A 17 -4.08 10.36 -5.83
N THR A 18 -5.16 10.66 -5.10
CA THR A 18 -5.43 10.11 -3.78
C THR A 18 -6.86 9.59 -3.74
N ASN A 19 -7.05 8.41 -3.14
CA ASN A 19 -8.39 7.83 -2.97
C ASN A 19 -8.85 8.02 -1.54
N LEU A 20 -9.77 8.97 -1.35
CA LEU A 20 -10.31 9.33 -0.03
C LEU A 20 -11.81 9.01 0.06
N THR A 21 -12.32 8.14 -0.82
CA THR A 21 -13.72 7.74 -0.81
C THR A 21 -14.05 7.02 0.51
N ALA A 22 -15.24 7.28 1.06
CA ALA A 22 -15.74 6.69 2.30
C ALA A 22 -14.99 7.09 3.58
N MET A 23 -14.24 8.20 3.56
CA MET A 23 -13.65 8.78 4.77
C MET A 23 -14.58 9.80 5.40
N ASP A 24 -14.74 9.73 6.71
CA ASP A 24 -15.35 10.80 7.49
C ASP A 24 -14.33 11.92 7.80
N VAL A 25 -14.81 13.00 8.42
CA VAL A 25 -13.98 14.17 8.78
C VAL A 25 -12.82 13.78 9.70
N HIS A 26 -13.06 12.91 10.68
CA HIS A 26 -12.02 12.50 11.62
C HIS A 26 -10.92 11.71 10.91
N MET A 27 -11.29 10.76 10.06
CA MET A 27 -10.37 10.00 9.24
C MET A 27 -9.52 10.91 8.36
N LEU A 28 -10.11 11.90 7.69
CA LEU A 28 -9.39 12.87 6.85
C LEU A 28 -8.36 13.67 7.67
N VAL A 29 -8.75 14.17 8.84
CA VAL A 29 -7.84 14.94 9.71
C VAL A 29 -6.68 14.05 10.19
N ALA A 30 -6.98 12.85 10.65
CA ALA A 30 -5.97 11.94 11.23
C ALA A 30 -4.97 11.43 10.19
N THR A 31 -5.41 11.16 8.97
CA THR A 31 -4.59 10.48 7.95
C THR A 31 -4.00 11.40 6.89
N VAL A 32 -4.65 12.54 6.60
CA VAL A 32 -4.20 13.52 5.59
C VAL A 32 -3.74 14.82 6.23
N GLY A 33 -4.49 15.33 7.21
CA GLY A 33 -4.21 16.64 7.81
C GLY A 33 -3.06 16.65 8.81
N ARG A 34 -2.81 15.53 9.49
CA ARG A 34 -1.81 15.42 10.56
C ARG A 34 -0.94 14.15 10.55
N PRO A 35 -0.58 13.54 9.40
CA PRO A 35 0.33 12.40 9.43
C PRO A 35 1.78 12.85 9.65
N ASP A 36 2.56 12.01 10.33
CA ASP A 36 4.02 12.07 10.27
C ASP A 36 4.48 11.51 8.91
N PHE A 37 4.58 12.39 7.91
CA PHE A 37 4.94 11.98 6.55
C PHE A 37 6.33 11.35 6.47
N ASP A 38 7.31 11.88 7.20
CA ASP A 38 8.68 11.37 7.17
C ASP A 38 8.76 9.97 7.78
N GLY A 39 8.10 9.77 8.93
CA GLY A 39 7.99 8.47 9.57
C GLY A 39 7.28 7.44 8.68
N VAL A 40 6.15 7.83 8.07
CA VAL A 40 5.39 6.95 7.16
C VAL A 40 6.21 6.59 5.93
N ILE A 41 6.89 7.55 5.30
CA ILE A 41 7.76 7.29 4.14
C ILE A 41 8.92 6.36 4.51
N LYS A 42 9.54 6.58 5.68
CA LYS A 42 10.65 5.75 6.17
C LYS A 42 10.19 4.31 6.41
N LEU A 43 9.06 4.12 7.08
CA LEU A 43 8.47 2.80 7.31
C LEU A 43 8.11 2.12 5.99
N GLY A 44 7.45 2.84 5.08
CA GLY A 44 7.08 2.32 3.76
C GLY A 44 8.29 1.79 3.00
N LYS A 45 9.36 2.58 2.90
CA LYS A 45 10.61 2.14 2.24
C LYS A 45 11.25 0.93 2.91
N ALA A 46 11.17 0.81 4.24
CA ALA A 46 11.70 -0.36 4.94
C ALA A 46 10.89 -1.62 4.65
N LEU A 47 9.56 -1.52 4.60
CA LEU A 47 8.67 -2.64 4.25
C LEU A 47 8.87 -3.10 2.80
N VAL A 48 9.01 -2.16 1.86
CA VAL A 48 9.31 -2.49 0.45
C VAL A 48 10.59 -3.31 0.34
N ARG A 49 11.68 -2.84 0.95
CA ARG A 49 12.96 -3.56 0.95
C ARG A 49 12.86 -4.95 1.57
N LEU A 50 12.12 -5.08 2.66
CA LEU A 50 11.90 -6.37 3.31
C LEU A 50 11.18 -7.34 2.36
N LEU A 51 10.15 -6.84 1.65
CA LEU A 51 9.36 -7.66 0.73
C LEU A 51 10.13 -8.00 -0.56
N GLU A 52 10.95 -7.09 -1.09
CA GLU A 52 11.84 -7.36 -2.23
C GLU A 52 12.83 -8.49 -1.94
N GLN A 53 13.24 -8.63 -0.68
CA GLN A 53 14.19 -9.66 -0.24
C GLN A 53 13.51 -11.00 0.09
N ALA A 54 12.18 -11.03 0.21
CA ALA A 54 11.42 -12.20 0.59
C ALA A 54 10.79 -12.88 -0.64
N ASP A 55 10.95 -14.20 -0.76
CA ASP A 55 10.24 -14.98 -1.78
C ASP A 55 8.86 -15.47 -1.30
N GLU A 56 8.71 -15.74 0.00
CA GLU A 56 7.47 -16.23 0.60
C GLU A 56 6.99 -15.31 1.73
N VAL A 57 5.69 -15.04 1.75
CA VAL A 57 4.98 -14.42 2.88
C VAL A 57 4.07 -15.47 3.50
N ARG A 58 4.23 -15.71 4.80
CA ARG A 58 3.36 -16.57 5.59
C ARG A 58 2.64 -15.75 6.66
N ILE A 59 1.32 -15.84 6.68
CA ILE A 59 0.47 -15.15 7.65
C ILE A 59 -0.15 -16.21 8.55
N THR A 60 0.13 -16.12 9.85
CA THR A 60 -0.42 -17.05 10.86
C THR A 60 -1.16 -16.31 11.98
N SER A 61 -2.16 -16.95 12.58
CA SER A 61 -2.82 -16.44 13.78
C SER A 61 -3.21 -17.56 14.74
N ALA A 62 -3.33 -17.24 16.03
CA ALA A 62 -3.74 -18.21 17.06
C ALA A 62 -5.15 -18.79 16.83
N ASN A 63 -6.03 -18.03 16.15
CA ASN A 63 -7.38 -18.48 15.78
C ASN A 63 -7.43 -19.24 14.45
N GLY A 64 -6.28 -19.69 13.91
CA GLY A 64 -6.23 -20.68 12.84
C GLY A 64 -5.94 -20.18 11.43
N THR A 65 -5.55 -18.91 11.24
CA THR A 65 -5.03 -18.48 9.93
C THR A 65 -3.66 -19.14 9.71
N ASP A 66 -3.46 -19.77 8.54
CA ASP A 66 -2.14 -20.17 8.02
C ASP A 66 -2.20 -20.07 6.50
N ILE A 67 -1.85 -18.89 5.98
CA ILE A 67 -1.89 -18.59 4.54
C ILE A 67 -0.47 -18.32 4.07
N ARG A 68 -0.12 -18.88 2.91
CA ARG A 68 1.19 -18.69 2.27
C ARG A 68 1.01 -18.13 0.87
N GLY A 69 1.88 -17.19 0.49
CA GLY A 69 1.96 -16.65 -0.86
C GLY A 69 3.42 -16.45 -1.27
N ARG A 70 3.71 -16.66 -2.55
CA ARG A 70 5.04 -16.39 -3.12
C ARG A 70 5.02 -15.19 -4.04
N ASN A 71 6.07 -14.39 -4.01
CA ASN A 71 6.19 -13.18 -4.82
C ASN A 71 6.47 -13.52 -6.29
N GLY A 72 7.34 -14.50 -6.56
CA GLY A 72 7.74 -14.87 -7.92
C GLY A 72 8.24 -13.65 -8.72
N ASP A 73 7.80 -13.51 -9.96
CA ASP A 73 8.21 -12.41 -10.85
C ASP A 73 7.38 -11.13 -10.66
N ARG A 74 6.49 -11.07 -9.65
CA ARG A 74 5.64 -9.91 -9.44
C ARG A 74 6.47 -8.75 -8.88
N PRO A 75 6.43 -7.55 -9.50
CA PRO A 75 7.12 -6.40 -8.96
C PRO A 75 6.55 -5.99 -7.58
N ILE A 76 7.46 -5.64 -6.66
CA ILE A 76 7.15 -4.98 -5.40
C ILE A 76 7.32 -3.47 -5.62
N ASN A 77 6.30 -2.68 -5.30
CA ASN A 77 6.26 -1.23 -5.51
C ASN A 77 7.04 -0.47 -4.45
#